data_AF-A0A2E4V3Z1-F1
#
_entry.id   AF-A0A2E4V3Z1-F1
#
_cell.length_a   1.000
_cell.length_b   1.000
_cell.length_c   1.000
_cell.angle_alpha   90.00
_cell.angle_beta   90.00
_cell.angle_gamma   90.00
#
_symmetry.space_group_name_H-M   'P 1'
#
loop_
_entity.id
_entity.type
_entity.pdbx_description
1 polymer ?
#
loop_
_entity_poly.entity_id
_entity_poly.type
_entity_poly.pdbx_seq_one_letter_code
_entity_poly.pdbx_strand_id
1 'polypeptide(L)' 'MSLLISYGSGLVALILSWFLLKDFIYASIAVFLCSSILLYLYGPSAVVFSLCLSNGWIILNSIIEKLLPIDD' A
#
# COMPACT_ATOMS: atom_id res chain seq x y z
N MET A 1 -19.03 5.72 11.98
CA MET A 1 -17.98 6.75 11.77
C MET A 1 -18.41 7.64 10.61
N SER A 2 -18.17 8.95 10.69
CA SER A 2 -18.39 9.83 9.53
C SER A 2 -17.54 9.33 8.35
N LEU A 3 -18.14 9.26 7.16
CA LEU A 3 -17.45 8.84 5.92
C LEU A 3 -16.16 9.64 5.71
N LEU A 4 -16.18 10.92 6.06
CA LEU A 4 -15.04 11.82 5.94
C LEU A 4 -13.84 11.36 6.79
N ILE A 5 -14.08 10.85 8.00
CA ILE A 5 -13.03 10.32 8.88
C ILE A 5 -12.48 9.00 8.30
N SER A 6 -13.34 8.17 7.74
CA SER A 6 -12.95 6.90 7.14
C SER A 6 -12.07 7.11 5.89
N TYR A 7 -12.50 7.95 4.96
CA TYR A 7 -11.72 8.24 3.75
C TYR A 7 -10.47 9.06 4.05
N GLY A 8 -10.55 10.01 4.99
CA GLY A 8 -9.39 10.80 5.42
C GLY A 8 -8.29 9.94 6.02
N SER A 9 -8.65 8.98 6.89
CA SER A 9 -7.68 8.04 7.45
C SER A 9 -7.07 7.10 6.39
N GLY A 10 -7.84 6.70 5.38
CA GLY A 10 -7.32 5.96 4.23
C GLY A 10 -6.28 6.77 3.44
N LEU A 11 -6.59 8.02 3.08
CA LEU A 11 -5.64 8.90 2.38
C LEU A 11 -4.34 9.11 3.16
N VAL A 12 -4.46 9.38 4.47
CA VAL A 12 -3.30 9.55 5.35
C VAL A 12 -2.47 8.27 5.40
N ALA A 13 -3.11 7.11 5.54
CA ALA A 13 -2.43 5.81 5.54
C ALA A 13 -1.71 5.52 4.20
N LEU A 14 -2.31 5.92 3.07
CA LEU A 14 -1.72 5.77 1.74
C LEU A 14 -0.43 6.59 1.62
N ILE A 15 -0.49 7.87 1.97
CA ILE A 15 0.66 8.79 1.86
C ILE A 15 1.78 8.38 2.82
N LEU A 16 1.43 8.04 4.07
CA LEU A 16 2.41 7.58 5.07
C LEU A 16 3.07 6.27 4.63
N SER A 17 2.29 5.31 4.13
CA SER A 17 2.82 4.04 3.66
C SER A 17 3.78 4.24 2.50
N TRP A 18 3.45 5.12 1.55
CA TRP A 18 4.36 5.45 0.46
C TRP A 18 5.67 6.03 0.97
N PHE A 19 5.61 7.07 1.80
CA PHE A 19 6.81 7.77 2.27
C PHE A 19 7.73 6.87 3.11
N LEU A 20 7.15 5.99 3.92
CA LEU A 20 7.90 5.12 4.84
C LEU A 20 8.41 3.83 4.18
N LEU A 21 7.67 3.24 3.23
CA LEU A 21 7.96 1.91 2.70
C LEU A 21 8.48 1.88 1.26
N LYS A 22 8.45 2.99 0.52
CA LYS A 22 8.87 3.00 -0.91
C LYS A 22 10.27 2.40 -1.14
N ASP A 23 11.20 2.62 -0.21
CA ASP A 23 12.60 2.18 -0.34
C ASP A 23 12.82 0.77 0.25
N PHE A 24 11.80 0.18 0.90
CA PHE A 24 11.88 -1.09 1.62
C PHE A 24 10.92 -2.14 1.03
N ILE A 25 11.32 -2.72 -0.11
CA ILE A 25 10.50 -3.70 -0.86
C ILE A 25 10.00 -4.87 0.00
N TYR A 26 10.86 -5.49 0.81
CA TYR A 26 10.45 -6.63 1.65
C TYR A 26 9.40 -6.26 2.71
N ALA A 27 9.53 -5.06 3.30
CA ALA A 27 8.52 -4.55 4.22
C ALA A 27 7.21 -4.27 3.50
N SER A 28 7.27 -3.71 2.30
CA SER A 28 6.10 -3.45 1.46
C SER A 28 5.35 -4.73 1.10
N ILE A 29 6.07 -5.82 0.76
CA ILE A 29 5.48 -7.14 0.50
C ILE A 29 4.75 -7.69 1.74
N ALA A 30 5.36 -7.59 2.92
CA ALA A 30 4.75 -8.07 4.15
C ALA A 30 3.46 -7.29 4.48
N VAL A 31 3.48 -5.95 4.32
CA VAL A 31 2.29 -5.10 4.54
C VAL A 31 1.22 -5.38 3.49
N PHE A 32 1.58 -5.60 2.24
CA PHE A 32 0.66 -5.97 1.17
C PHE A 32 -0.08 -7.29 1.47
N LEU A 33 0.66 -8.33 1.86
CA LEU A 33 0.07 -9.63 2.21
C LEU A 33 -0.82 -9.53 3.45
N CYS A 34 -0.34 -8.88 4.51
CA CYS A 34 -1.10 -8.70 5.75
C CYS A 34 -2.40 -7.90 5.50
N SER A 35 -2.31 -6.77 4.80
CA SER A 35 -3.48 -5.95 4.48
C SER A 35 -4.48 -6.69 3.58
N SER A 36 -4.02 -7.48 2.62
CA SER A 36 -4.89 -8.31 1.77
C SER A 36 -5.63 -9.38 2.57
N ILE A 37 -4.95 -10.06 3.50
CA ILE A 37 -5.57 -11.04 4.40
C ILE A 37 -6.60 -10.34 5.31
N LEU A 38 -6.26 -9.19 5.88
CA LEU A 38 -7.16 -8.43 6.73
C LEU A 38 -8.41 -7.95 5.99
N LEU A 39 -8.28 -7.49 4.74
CA LEU A 39 -9.41 -7.13 3.88
C LEU A 39 -10.32 -8.33 3.59
N TYR A 40 -9.72 -9.49 3.35
CA TYR A 40 -10.47 -10.72 3.10
C TYR A 40 -11.25 -11.18 4.34
N LEU A 41 -10.64 -11.12 5.53
CA LEU A 41 -11.26 -11.62 6.76
C LEU A 41 -12.24 -10.64 7.41
N TYR A 42 -11.88 -9.35 7.49
CA TYR A 42 -12.62 -8.34 8.24
C TYR A 42 -13.48 -7.43 7.35
N GLY A 43 -13.37 -7.57 6.03
CA GLY A 43 -14.15 -6.82 5.06
C GLY A 43 -13.63 -5.40 4.82
N PRO A 44 -14.49 -4.48 4.34
CA PRO A 44 -14.06 -3.18 3.82
C PRO A 44 -13.56 -2.26 4.94
N SER A 45 -12.27 -1.94 4.88
CA SER A 45 -11.63 -0.93 5.73
C SER A 45 -10.82 0.03 4.86
N ALA A 46 -11.12 1.32 4.95
CA ALA A 46 -10.44 2.34 4.14
C ALA A 46 -8.93 2.36 4.39
N VAL A 47 -8.50 2.23 5.66
CA VAL A 47 -7.08 2.22 6.03
C VAL A 47 -6.38 0.99 5.45
N VAL A 48 -6.95 -0.21 5.65
CA VAL A 48 -6.34 -1.46 5.20
C VAL A 48 -6.32 -1.53 3.68
N PHE A 49 -7.37 -1.06 3.01
CA PHE A 49 -7.45 -0.93 1.56
C PHE A 49 -6.38 0.02 1.02
N SER A 50 -6.22 1.20 1.63
CA SER A 50 -5.19 2.16 1.27
C SER A 50 -3.77 1.61 1.43
N LEU A 51 -3.52 0.84 2.49
CA LEU A 51 -2.24 0.14 2.69
C LEU A 51 -2.01 -0.91 1.59
N CYS A 52 -3.03 -1.70 1.26
CA CYS A 52 -2.95 -2.70 0.18
C CYS A 52 -2.63 -2.03 -1.17
N LEU A 53 -3.36 -0.98 -1.53
CA LEU A 53 -3.13 -0.21 -2.77
C LEU A 53 -1.73 0.40 -2.82
N SER A 54 -1.31 1.10 -1.77
CA SER A 54 -0.01 1.76 -1.72
C SER A 54 1.14 0.75 -1.86
N ASN A 55 1.08 -0.35 -1.13
CA ASN A 55 2.16 -1.35 -1.16
C ASN A 55 2.15 -2.17 -2.45
N GLY A 56 0.96 -2.46 -3.01
CA GLY A 56 0.86 -3.04 -4.35
C GLY A 56 1.52 -2.15 -5.42
N TRP A 57 1.34 -0.84 -5.33
CA TRP A 57 1.97 0.13 -6.23
C TRP A 57 3.49 0.18 -6.08
N ILE A 58 4.01 0.19 -4.84
CA ILE A 58 5.47 0.12 -4.58
C ILE A 58 6.08 -1.15 -5.19
N ILE A 59 5.45 -2.30 -4.97
CA ILE A 59 5.92 -3.58 -5.49
C ILE A 59 5.92 -3.57 -7.02
N LEU A 60 4.84 -3.07 -7.63
CA LEU A 60 4.74 -2.97 -9.08
C LEU A 60 5.85 -2.08 -9.66
N ASN A 61 6.08 -0.90 -9.09
CA ASN A 61 7.16 -0.01 -9.53
C ASN A 61 8.53 -0.69 -9.44
N SER A 62 8.81 -1.39 -8.33
CA SER A 62 10.07 -2.12 -8.20
C SER A 62 10.23 -3.24 -9.22
N ILE A 63 9.15 -3.93 -9.59
CA ILE A 63 9.17 -4.94 -10.66
C ILE A 63 9.44 -4.28 -12.01
N ILE A 64 8.80 -3.15 -12.30
CA ILE A 64 8.97 -2.42 -13.56
C ILE A 64 10.41 -1.91 -13.68
N GLU A 65 10.99 -1.32 -12.63
CA GLU A 65 12.39 -0.87 -12.62
C GLU A 65 13.37 -2.02 -12.90
N LYS A 66 13.08 -3.23 -12.42
CA LYS A 66 13.91 -4.41 -12.70
C LYS A 66 13.71 -4.96 -14.12
N LEU A 67 12.51 -4.85 -14.67
CA LEU A 67 12.17 -5.39 -15.99
C LEU A 67 12.61 -4.46 -17.13
N LEU A 68 12.48 -3.16 -16.90
CA LEU A 68 12.81 -2.08 -17.81
C LEU A 68 13.70 -1.09 -17.05
N PRO A 69 14.97 -1.44 -16.78
CA PRO A 69 15.89 -0.47 -16.24
C PRO A 69 15.98 0.68 -17.24
N ILE A 70 15.56 1.87 -16.81
CA ILE A 70 15.85 3.09 -17.55
C ILE A 70 17.31 3.36 -17.24
N ASP A 71 18.19 2.82 -18.08
CA ASP A 71 19.60 3.19 -18.09
C ASP A 71 19.66 4.68 -18.47
N ASP A 72 19.98 5.54 -17.50
CA ASP A 72 20.45 6.91 -17.76
C ASP A 72 21.85 6.88 -18.42
#